data_AF-A0A6A0B9L5-F1
#
_entry.id   AF-A0A6A0B9L5-F1
#
_cell.length_a   1.000
_cell.length_b   1.000
_cell.length_c   1.000
_cell.angle_alpha   90.00
_cell.angle_beta   90.00
_cell.angle_gamma   90.00
#
_symmetry.space_group_name_H-M   'P 1'
#
loop_
_entity.id
_entity.type
_entity.pdbx_description
1 polymer ?
#
loop_
_entity_poly.entity_id
_entity_poly.type
_entity_poly.pdbx_seq_one_letter_code
_entity_poly.pdbx_strand_id
1 'polypeptide(L)'
;MLFKVFYQETKKRSPKRETTHSLFLNLDVPEVTDDNLTDAEKMIVRTRNGVIQARDVMRNNTDYHVEFIDAISDEQAEYEKESASFAITTF
;
A
#
# COMPACT_ATOMS: atom_id res chain seq x y z
N MET A 1 -8.61 -3.75 2.11
CA MET A 1 -7.63 -3.05 2.97
C MET A 1 -7.07 -1.88 2.20
N LEU A 2 -6.81 -0.76 2.88
CA LEU A 2 -6.26 0.44 2.25
C LEU A 2 -4.73 0.49 2.45
N PHE A 3 -4.00 0.72 1.36
CA PHE A 3 -2.55 0.82 1.37
C PHE A 3 -2.11 2.20 0.90
N LYS A 4 -1.15 2.79 1.60
CA LYS A 4 -0.45 3.99 1.16
C LYS A 4 0.90 3.60 0.56
N VAL A 5 1.08 3.88 -0.72
CA VAL A 5 2.30 3.55 -1.46
C VAL A 5 3.13 4.79 -1.62
N PHE A 6 4.36 4.78 -1.13
CA PHE A 6 5.36 5.82 -1.34
C PHE A 6 6.26 5.42 -2.52
N TYR A 7 6.42 6.31 -3.48
CA TYR A 7 7.13 6.02 -4.71
C TYR A 7 7.81 7.25 -5.31
N GLN A 8 8.77 7.01 -6.20
CA GLN A 8 9.27 8.00 -7.15
C GLN A 8 8.91 7.60 -8.57
N GLU A 9 8.71 8.57 -9.45
CA GLU A 9 8.24 8.32 -10.83
C GLU A 9 9.24 7.52 -11.68
N THR A 10 10.54 7.55 -11.34
CA THR A 10 11.59 6.95 -12.17
C THR A 10 12.62 6.17 -11.35
N LYS A 11 13.08 5.05 -11.92
CA LYS A 11 14.15 4.19 -11.39
C LYS A 11 15.56 4.59 -11.90
N LYS A 12 15.66 5.54 -12.84
CA LYS A 12 16.90 5.82 -13.59
C LYS A 12 17.88 6.76 -12.88
N ARG A 13 17.45 7.43 -11.81
CA ARG A 13 18.28 8.37 -11.03
C ARG A 13 18.30 7.95 -9.57
N SER A 14 19.31 8.40 -8.84
CA SER A 14 19.36 8.22 -7.39
C SER A 14 18.13 8.86 -6.74
N PRO A 15 17.45 8.16 -5.81
CA PRO A 15 16.25 8.67 -5.18
C PRO A 15 16.57 9.90 -4.33
N LYS A 16 15.70 10.91 -4.40
CA LYS A 16 15.78 12.11 -3.56
C LYS A 16 14.50 12.27 -2.74
N ARG A 17 14.64 12.64 -1.47
CA ARG A 17 13.54 12.69 -0.50
C ARG A 17 12.40 13.62 -0.94
N GLU A 18 12.73 14.73 -1.59
CA GLU A 18 11.76 15.72 -2.06
C GLU A 18 10.93 15.29 -3.26
N THR A 19 11.30 14.18 -3.91
CA THR A 19 10.58 13.64 -5.08
C THR A 19 9.77 12.38 -4.76
N THR A 20 9.62 12.06 -3.48
CA THR A 20 8.73 10.99 -3.03
C THR A 20 7.29 11.47 -3.11
N HIS A 21 6.50 10.77 -3.91
CA HIS A 21 5.06 10.91 -4.00
C HIS A 21 4.38 9.79 -3.21
N SER A 22 3.09 9.96 -2.94
CA SER A 22 2.27 8.91 -2.37
C SER A 22 0.97 8.75 -3.14
N LEU A 23 0.47 7.52 -3.21
CA LEU A 23 -0.86 7.20 -3.69
C LEU A 23 -1.54 6.18 -2.78
N PHE A 24 -2.85 6.04 -2.92
CA PHE A 24 -3.65 5.10 -2.13
C PHE A 24 -4.20 3.98 -3.01
N LEU A 25 -4.03 2.73 -2.59
CA LEU A 25 -4.62 1.56 -3.23
C LEU A 25 -5.61 0.89 -2.28
N ASN A 26 -6.84 0.70 -2.73
CA ASN A 26 -7.79 -0.14 -2.04
C ASN A 26 -7.75 -1.54 -2.66
N LEU A 27 -7.27 -2.52 -1.90
CA LEU A 27 -7.10 -3.90 -2.37
C LEU A 27 -7.99 -4.86 -1.61
N ASP A 28 -8.57 -5.80 -2.35
CA ASP A 28 -9.25 -6.95 -1.77
C ASP A 28 -8.22 -8.02 -1.42
N VAL A 29 -7.94 -8.13 -0.12
CA VAL A 29 -6.97 -9.08 0.45
C VAL A 29 -7.76 -10.12 1.24
N PRO A 30 -7.73 -11.39 0.83
CA PRO A 30 -8.49 -12.44 1.49
C PRO A 30 -8.02 -12.65 2.93
N GLU A 31 -8.95 -13.03 3.80
CA GLU A 31 -8.65 -13.42 5.18
C GLU A 31 -7.81 -14.70 5.23
N VAL A 32 -7.00 -14.81 6.29
CA VAL A 32 -6.12 -15.98 6.51
C VAL A 32 -6.89 -17.05 7.28
N THR A 33 -7.04 -18.24 6.69
CA THR A 33 -7.83 -19.35 7.24
C THR A 33 -7.00 -20.39 8.02
N ASP A 34 -5.76 -20.08 8.40
CA ASP A 34 -4.93 -21.01 9.18
C ASP A 34 -5.36 -21.01 10.65
N ASP A 35 -5.95 -22.11 11.09
CA ASP A 35 -6.46 -22.29 12.45
C ASP A 35 -5.36 -22.34 13.52
N ASN A 36 -4.09 -22.52 13.13
CA ASN A 36 -2.96 -22.54 14.06
C ASN A 36 -2.46 -21.14 14.43
N LEU A 37 -2.95 -20.10 13.76
CA LEU A 37 -2.56 -18.71 14.02
C LEU A 37 -3.56 -18.01 14.93
N THR A 38 -3.03 -17.21 15.85
CA THR A 38 -3.83 -16.24 16.60
C THR A 38 -4.38 -15.15 15.68
N ASP A 39 -5.42 -14.43 16.11
CA ASP A 39 -6.02 -13.35 15.32
C ASP A 39 -5.01 -12.24 14.98
N ALA A 40 -4.08 -11.95 15.90
CA ALA A 40 -2.99 -11.00 15.68
C ALA A 40 -2.03 -11.49 14.59
N GLU A 41 -1.65 -12.77 14.60
CA GLU A 41 -0.78 -13.36 13.58
C GLU A 41 -1.47 -13.43 12.21
N LYS A 42 -2.78 -13.76 12.18
CA LYS A 42 -3.59 -13.72 10.96
C LYS A 42 -3.59 -12.32 10.34
N MET A 43 -3.76 -11.27 11.16
CA MET A 43 -3.71 -9.89 10.69
C MET A 43 -2.33 -9.51 10.12
N ILE A 44 -1.24 -9.93 10.77
CA ILE A 44 0.14 -9.70 10.27
C ILE A 44 0.35 -10.40 8.91
N VAL A 45 -0.07 -11.67 8.80
CA VAL A 45 0.07 -12.43 7.56
C VAL A 45 -0.77 -11.81 6.43
N ARG A 46 -2.02 -11.42 6.73
CA ARG A 46 -2.90 -10.76 5.77
C ARG A 46 -2.30 -9.44 5.28
N THR A 47 -1.79 -8.62 6.21
CA THR A 47 -1.12 -7.36 5.90
C THR A 47 0.07 -7.58 4.96
N ARG A 48 0.92 -8.57 5.27
CA ARG A 48 2.06 -8.95 4.43
C ARG A 48 1.61 -9.36 3.02
N ASN A 49 0.56 -10.16 2.91
CA ASN A 49 0.02 -10.60 1.61
C ASN A 49 -0.50 -9.40 0.80
N GLY A 50 -1.19 -8.46 1.45
CA GLY A 50 -1.66 -7.24 0.81
C GLY A 50 -0.53 -6.31 0.34
N VAL A 51 0.57 -6.20 1.09
CA VAL A 51 1.77 -5.46 0.67
C VAL A 51 2.40 -6.08 -0.58
N ILE A 52 2.45 -7.42 -0.67
CA ILE A 52 2.95 -8.13 -1.85
C ILE A 52 2.05 -7.83 -3.06
N GLN A 53 0.73 -7.95 -2.89
CA GLN A 53 -0.25 -7.66 -3.94
C GLN A 53 -0.17 -6.20 -4.41
N ALA A 54 -0.06 -5.24 -3.50
CA ALA A 54 0.16 -3.83 -3.83
C ALA A 54 1.43 -3.64 -4.66
N ARG A 55 2.52 -4.33 -4.30
CA ARG A 55 3.78 -4.26 -5.04
C ARG A 55 3.66 -4.81 -6.46
N ASP A 56 2.91 -5.89 -6.64
CA ASP A 56 2.67 -6.49 -7.96
C ASP A 56 1.77 -5.58 -8.82
N VAL A 57 0.72 -4.99 -8.25
CA VAL A 57 -0.12 -4.00 -8.95
C VAL A 57 0.73 -2.82 -9.41
N MET A 58 1.57 -2.26 -8.55
CA MET A 58 2.46 -1.14 -8.91
C MET A 58 3.46 -1.54 -10.00
N ARG A 59 4.07 -2.73 -9.90
CA ARG A 59 5.03 -3.24 -10.89
C ARG A 59 4.39 -3.43 -12.27
N ASN A 60 3.17 -3.95 -12.32
CA ASN A 60 2.53 -4.34 -13.57
C ASN A 60 1.91 -3.15 -14.32
N ASN A 61 1.58 -2.07 -13.61
CA ASN A 61 0.88 -0.93 -14.19
C ASN A 61 1.71 0.35 -14.27
N THR A 62 2.88 0.41 -13.63
CA THR A 62 3.70 1.63 -13.57
C THR A 62 5.19 1.33 -13.67
N ASP A 63 5.96 2.30 -14.16
CA ASP A 63 7.43 2.27 -14.10
C ASP A 63 7.99 2.78 -12.76
N TYR A 64 7.13 3.14 -11.81
CA TYR A 64 7.50 3.80 -10.58
C TYR A 64 8.48 2.98 -9.72
N HIS A 65 9.39 3.69 -9.08
CA HIS A 65 10.25 3.15 -8.04
C HIS A 65 9.49 3.16 -6.71
N VAL A 66 8.95 2.01 -6.32
CA VAL A 66 8.25 1.86 -5.04
C VAL A 66 9.25 1.82 -3.88
N GLU A 67 9.18 2.82 -3.01
CA GLU A 67 10.05 2.98 -1.84
C GLU A 67 9.50 2.21 -0.64
N PHE A 68 8.23 2.44 -0.30
CA PHE A 68 7.57 1.83 0.85
C PHE A 68 6.07 1.63 0.60
N ILE A 69 5.49 0.60 1.21
CA ILE A 69 4.06 0.33 1.16
C ILE A 69 3.62 0.12 2.60
N ASP A 70 2.68 0.94 3.04
CA ASP A 70 2.10 0.87 4.37
C ASP A 70 0.64 0.42 4.30
N ALA A 71 0.23 -0.45 5.21
CA ALA A 71 -1.18 -0.78 5.41
C ALA A 71 -1.72 0.15 6.49
N ILE A 72 -2.62 1.04 6.12
CA ILE A 72 -3.11 2.06 7.05
C ILE A 72 -4.37 1.58 7.77
N SER A 73 -4.50 1.95 9.05
CA SER A 73 -5.67 1.62 9.86
C SER A 73 -6.92 2.37 9.39
N ASP A 74 -8.10 1.98 9.88
CA ASP A 74 -9.34 2.66 9.55
C ASP A 74 -9.34 4.11 10.05
N GLU A 75 -8.80 4.39 11.24
CA GLU A 75 -8.67 5.75 11.77
C GLU A 75 -7.73 6.62 10.93
N GLN A 76 -6.60 6.04 10.48
CA GLN A 76 -5.68 6.73 9.57
C GLN A 76 -6.34 6.98 8.21
N ALA A 77 -7.12 6.03 7.70
CA ALA A 77 -7.84 6.16 6.44
C ALA A 77 -8.92 7.25 6.51
N GLU A 78 -9.63 7.37 7.63
CA GLU A 78 -10.59 8.46 7.86
C GLU A 78 -9.91 9.82 7.88
N TYR A 79 -8.80 9.95 8.63
CA TYR A 79 -8.01 11.17 8.65
C TYR A 79 -7.51 11.58 7.25
N GLU A 80 -6.98 10.63 6.47
CA GLU A 80 -6.50 10.90 5.11
C GLU A 80 -7.63 11.37 4.18
N LYS A 81 -8.85 10.81 4.31
CA LYS A 81 -10.03 11.21 3.50
C LYS A 81 -10.47 12.65 3.73
N GLU A 82 -10.14 13.26 4.86
CA GLU A 82 -10.42 14.68 5.11
C GLU A 82 -9.54 15.61 4.25
N SER A 83 -8.40 15.11 3.76
CA SER A 83 -7.53 15.86 2.87
C SER A 83 -8.14 16.01 1.48
N ALA A 84 -8.16 17.24 0.96
CA ALA A 84 -8.62 17.53 -0.41
C ALA A 84 -7.82 16.81 -1.51
N SER A 85 -6.63 16.29 -1.17
CA SER A 85 -5.74 15.57 -2.10
C SER A 85 -5.90 14.04 -2.06
N PHE A 86 -6.79 13.52 -1.20
CA PHE A 86 -7.01 12.08 -1.09
C PHE A 86 -7.75 11.54 -2.32
N ALA A 87 -7.15 10.58 -2.98
CA ALA A 87 -7.76 9.85 -4.08
C ALA A 87 -7.28 8.40 -4.10
N ILE A 88 -8.22 7.46 -4.25
CA ILE A 88 -7.91 6.06 -4.49
C ILE A 88 -7.49 5.92 -5.96
N THR A 89 -6.33 5.31 -6.17
CA THR A 89 -5.80 5.04 -7.51
C THR A 89 -6.36 3.73 -8.06
N THR A 90 -6.71 3.75 -9.33
CA THR A 90 -7.15 2.57 -10.11
C THR A 90 -6.32 2.50 -11.39
N PHE A 91 -6.09 1.29 -11.90
CA PHE A 91 -5.30 1.02 -13.10
C PHE A 91 -6.15 0.30 -14.15
#